data_AF-A0A1F4IB85-F1
#
_entry.id   AF-A0A1F4IB85-F1
#
_cell.length_a   1.000
_cell.length_b   1.000
_cell.length_c   1.000
_cell.angle_alpha   90.00
_cell.angle_beta   90.00
_cell.angle_gamma   90.00
#
_symmetry.space_group_name_H-M   'P 1'
#
loop_
_entity.id
_entity.type
_entity.pdbx_description
1 polymer ?
#
loop_
_entity_poly.entity_id
_entity_poly.type
_entity_poly.pdbx_seq_one_letter_code
_entity_poly.pdbx_strand_id
1 'polypeptide(L)'
;MTGQRPGARFDRLDALRGVAIVWMVAFHFAFDLNHFGWLQPPHHFTRDALWTTQRTLIVSGFLLCAGAGQAVALQAGMGWPRFWRRWAQVAGCAVLVSAGSALMFPRSWISFGVLHGMALMLIAARLAAPLRAGLWPLGALLVVLPLLVQHPFFDSRLTNWVGLVTRKPVTEDFVPLLPWLGVMLWGMAAGQWLLAHQRATLAAPLPAVLQPLATLGRWPLLIYMLHQPLLIGALTAIQALRY
;
A
#
# COMPACT_ATOMS: atom_id res chain seq x y z
N MET A 1 -21.51 -13.59 28.41
CA MET A 1 -20.32 -14.37 28.00
C MET A 1 -20.26 -14.41 26.47
N THR A 2 -19.66 -13.40 25.84
CA THR A 2 -19.54 -13.34 24.37
C THR A 2 -18.21 -13.96 23.95
N GLY A 3 -18.23 -15.28 23.75
CA GLY A 3 -17.10 -15.99 23.14
C GLY A 3 -16.88 -15.50 21.71
N GLN A 4 -15.87 -14.67 21.49
CA GLN A 4 -15.39 -14.35 20.14
C GLN A 4 -14.76 -15.61 19.54
N ARG A 5 -15.35 -16.09 18.44
CA ARG A 5 -14.87 -17.24 17.66
C ARG A 5 -13.44 -16.99 17.12
N PRO A 6 -12.65 -18.06 16.89
CA PRO A 6 -11.39 -17.96 16.15
C PRO A 6 -11.67 -17.38 14.76
N GLY A 7 -11.15 -16.19 14.46
CA GLY A 7 -11.43 -15.46 13.22
C GLY A 7 -12.06 -14.06 13.39
N ALA A 8 -12.06 -13.50 14.59
CA ALA A 8 -12.51 -12.13 14.86
C ALA A 8 -11.87 -11.12 13.88
N ARG A 9 -12.70 -10.52 13.03
CA ARG A 9 -12.34 -9.40 12.15
C ARG A 9 -12.46 -8.10 12.94
N PHE A 10 -11.59 -7.14 12.63
CA PHE A 10 -11.58 -5.83 13.27
C PHE A 10 -12.08 -4.77 12.29
N ASP A 11 -13.38 -4.47 12.35
CA ASP A 11 -14.03 -3.54 11.40
C ASP A 11 -13.41 -2.14 11.41
N ARG A 12 -12.86 -1.69 12.54
CA ARG A 12 -12.12 -0.42 12.65
C ARG A 12 -10.84 -0.41 11.80
N LEU A 13 -10.11 -1.52 11.79
CA LEU A 13 -8.92 -1.66 10.95
C LEU A 13 -9.30 -1.73 9.46
N ASP A 14 -10.38 -2.44 9.14
CA ASP A 14 -10.89 -2.47 7.77
C ASP A 14 -11.39 -1.08 7.34
N ALA A 15 -12.04 -0.30 8.22
CA ALA A 15 -12.46 1.07 7.92
C ALA A 15 -11.28 2.00 7.63
N LEU A 16 -10.20 1.93 8.41
CA LEU A 16 -8.96 2.68 8.13
C LEU A 16 -8.39 2.33 6.76
N ARG A 17 -8.38 1.04 6.40
CA ARG A 17 -7.99 0.60 5.06
C ARG A 17 -8.93 1.15 3.99
N GLY A 18 -10.24 1.18 4.27
CA GLY A 18 -11.27 1.77 3.42
C GLY A 18 -11.03 3.25 3.13
N VAL A 19 -10.66 4.03 4.15
CA VAL A 19 -10.27 5.45 3.98
C VAL A 19 -9.09 5.56 3.02
N ALA A 20 -8.04 4.76 3.22
CA ALA A 20 -6.87 4.78 2.33
C ALA A 20 -7.22 4.40 0.88
N ILE A 21 -8.15 3.45 0.69
CA ILE A 21 -8.66 3.08 -0.64
C ILE A 21 -9.40 4.23 -1.31
N VAL A 22 -10.36 4.84 -0.62
CA VAL A 22 -11.14 5.95 -1.20
C VAL A 22 -10.22 7.12 -1.56
N TRP A 23 -9.27 7.45 -0.68
CA TRP A 23 -8.30 8.50 -0.94
C TRP A 23 -7.40 8.17 -2.14
N MET A 24 -6.92 6.93 -2.26
CA MET A 24 -6.13 6.46 -3.40
C MET A 24 -6.89 6.54 -4.72
N VAL A 25 -8.17 6.14 -4.74
CA VAL A 25 -9.01 6.23 -5.94
C VAL A 25 -9.21 7.70 -6.34
N ALA A 26 -9.51 8.58 -5.38
CA ALA A 26 -9.67 10.01 -5.63
C ALA A 26 -8.36 10.66 -6.14
N PHE A 27 -7.22 10.27 -5.59
CA PHE A 27 -5.91 10.73 -6.03
C PHE A 27 -5.64 10.33 -7.50
N HIS A 28 -5.85 9.06 -7.85
CA HIS A 28 -5.64 8.58 -9.23
C HIS A 28 -6.66 9.19 -10.19
N PHE A 29 -7.91 9.39 -9.77
CA PHE A 29 -8.89 10.10 -10.60
C PHE A 29 -8.42 11.52 -10.95
N ALA A 30 -7.89 12.27 -9.99
CA ALA A 30 -7.31 13.58 -10.26
C ALA A 30 -6.07 13.50 -11.16
N PHE A 31 -5.21 12.50 -10.97
CA PHE A 31 -4.06 12.24 -11.84
C PHE A 31 -4.51 11.96 -13.28
N ASP A 32 -5.54 11.14 -13.47
CA ASP A 32 -6.07 10.80 -14.78
C ASP A 32 -6.72 12.01 -15.44
N LEU A 33 -7.54 12.79 -14.73
CA LEU A 33 -8.08 14.05 -15.25
C LEU A 33 -6.98 14.98 -15.77
N ASN A 34 -5.84 15.05 -15.07
CA ASN A 34 -4.67 15.80 -15.52
C ASN A 34 -4.04 15.17 -16.77
N HIS A 35 -3.89 13.85 -16.79
CA HIS A 35 -3.33 13.10 -17.93
C HIS A 35 -4.16 13.29 -19.22
N PHE A 36 -5.49 13.29 -19.10
CA PHE A 36 -6.41 13.55 -20.21
C PHE A 36 -6.53 15.05 -20.57
N GLY A 37 -5.85 15.95 -19.86
CA GLY A 37 -5.86 17.40 -20.13
C GLY A 37 -7.09 18.15 -19.62
N TRP A 38 -7.89 17.53 -18.74
CA TRP A 38 -9.15 18.09 -18.22
C TRP A 38 -8.95 18.98 -17.00
N LEU A 39 -7.76 18.97 -16.36
CA LEU A 39 -7.38 19.95 -15.35
C LEU A 39 -6.63 21.11 -16.01
N GLN A 40 -7.14 22.33 -15.83
CA GLN A 40 -6.55 23.56 -16.34
C GLN A 40 -6.43 24.59 -15.19
N PRO A 41 -5.22 25.09 -14.87
CA PRO A 41 -3.93 24.74 -15.48
C PRO A 41 -3.49 23.30 -15.17
N PRO A 42 -2.55 22.71 -15.95
CA PRO A 42 -1.99 21.39 -15.65
C PRO A 42 -1.25 21.37 -14.32
N HIS A 43 -1.39 20.27 -13.58
CA HIS A 43 -0.72 20.06 -12.29
C HIS A 43 0.47 19.08 -12.44
N HIS A 44 1.49 19.21 -11.58
CA HIS A 44 2.68 18.37 -11.60
C HIS A 44 2.71 17.40 -10.41
N PHE A 45 2.06 16.24 -10.56
CA PHE A 45 1.90 15.22 -9.51
C PHE A 45 3.21 14.66 -8.92
N THR A 46 4.33 14.80 -9.63
CA THR A 46 5.66 14.34 -9.19
C THR A 46 6.47 15.40 -8.45
N ARG A 47 6.06 16.67 -8.49
CA ARG A 47 6.80 17.83 -7.94
C ARG A 47 6.00 18.62 -6.93
N ASP A 48 4.70 18.80 -7.15
CA ASP A 48 3.86 19.63 -6.28
C ASP A 48 3.73 18.98 -4.89
N ALA A 49 3.93 19.79 -3.85
CA ALA A 49 3.88 19.33 -2.46
C ALA A 49 2.52 18.71 -2.11
N LEU A 50 1.42 19.26 -2.65
CA LEU A 50 0.07 18.75 -2.44
C LEU A 50 -0.05 17.28 -2.88
N TRP A 51 0.38 16.95 -4.10
CA TRP A 51 0.24 15.62 -4.67
C TRP A 51 1.26 14.63 -4.09
N THR A 52 2.50 15.06 -3.92
CA THR A 52 3.56 14.21 -3.37
C THR A 52 3.34 13.88 -1.89
N THR A 53 2.79 14.80 -1.10
CA THR A 53 2.40 14.57 0.30
C THR A 53 1.22 13.61 0.37
N GLN A 54 0.17 13.82 -0.43
CA GLN A 54 -0.97 12.90 -0.48
C GLN A 54 -0.54 11.48 -0.84
N ARG A 55 0.26 11.31 -1.90
CA ARG A 55 0.83 10.00 -2.28
C ARG A 55 1.55 9.35 -1.10
N THR A 56 2.37 10.11 -0.39
CA THR A 56 3.14 9.61 0.77
C THR A 56 2.22 9.16 1.90
N LEU A 57 1.18 9.93 2.23
CA LEU A 57 0.21 9.60 3.27
C LEU A 57 -0.64 8.38 2.90
N ILE A 58 -1.10 8.30 1.65
CA ILE A 58 -1.88 7.17 1.12
C ILE A 58 -1.07 5.87 1.23
N VAL A 59 0.15 5.84 0.69
CA VAL A 59 1.01 4.65 0.75
C VAL A 59 1.33 4.30 2.20
N SER A 60 1.65 5.29 3.03
CA SER A 60 1.90 5.06 4.46
C SER A 60 0.68 4.43 5.15
N GLY A 61 -0.52 4.95 4.90
CA GLY A 61 -1.77 4.41 5.44
C GLY A 61 -2.00 2.95 5.05
N PHE A 62 -1.77 2.60 3.77
CA PHE A 62 -1.86 1.22 3.31
C PHE A 62 -0.85 0.29 4.00
N LEU A 63 0.41 0.72 4.12
CA LEU A 63 1.47 -0.09 4.70
C LEU A 63 1.31 -0.25 6.21
N LEU A 64 0.89 0.81 6.92
CA LEU A 64 0.51 0.75 8.33
C LEU A 64 -0.64 -0.26 8.54
N CYS A 65 -1.69 -0.19 7.71
CA CYS A 65 -2.80 -1.13 7.77
C CYS A 65 -2.40 -2.57 7.39
N ALA A 66 -1.45 -2.74 6.47
CA ALA A 66 -0.92 -4.04 6.07
C ALA A 66 -0.09 -4.67 7.20
N GLY A 67 0.77 -3.88 7.85
CA GLY A 67 1.53 -4.29 9.03
C GLY A 67 0.62 -4.67 10.21
N ALA A 68 -0.37 -3.83 10.53
CA ALA A 68 -1.35 -4.14 11.56
C ALA A 68 -2.16 -5.40 11.21
N GLY A 69 -2.48 -5.59 9.93
CA GLY A 69 -3.10 -6.81 9.42
C GLY A 69 -2.25 -8.06 9.60
N GLN A 70 -0.91 -7.98 9.45
CA GLN A 70 0.00 -9.08 9.78
C GLN A 70 -0.04 -9.42 11.28
N ALA A 71 -0.06 -8.43 12.15
CA ALA A 71 -0.17 -8.66 13.60
C ALA A 71 -1.48 -9.38 13.96
N VAL A 72 -2.61 -8.94 13.40
CA VAL A 72 -3.93 -9.60 13.56
C VAL A 72 -3.89 -11.04 13.05
N ALA A 73 -3.33 -11.26 11.86
CA ALA A 73 -3.21 -12.57 11.24
C ALA A 73 -2.38 -13.55 12.10
N LEU A 74 -1.26 -13.09 12.65
CA LEU A 74 -0.40 -13.89 13.52
C LEU A 74 -1.09 -14.20 14.85
N GLN A 75 -1.76 -13.24 15.48
CA GLN A 75 -2.52 -13.49 16.71
C GLN A 75 -3.67 -14.49 16.47
N ALA A 76 -4.28 -14.49 15.29
CA ALA A 76 -5.28 -15.45 14.89
C ALA A 76 -4.71 -16.85 14.52
N GLY A 77 -3.41 -17.07 14.68
CA GLY A 77 -2.76 -18.37 14.42
C GLY A 77 -2.54 -18.67 12.94
N MET A 78 -2.36 -17.66 12.07
CA MET A 78 -2.15 -17.88 10.64
C MET A 78 -0.84 -18.64 10.34
N GLY A 79 -0.98 -19.93 10.02
CA GLY A 79 0.11 -20.77 9.51
C GLY A 79 0.64 -20.34 8.13
N TRP A 80 1.82 -20.87 7.78
CA TRP A 80 2.51 -20.59 6.51
C TRP A 80 1.71 -20.88 5.23
N PRO A 81 0.91 -21.97 5.13
CA PRO A 81 0.15 -22.24 3.90
C PRO A 81 -0.85 -21.13 3.54
N ARG A 82 -1.55 -20.58 4.54
CA ARG A 82 -2.50 -19.47 4.33
C ARG A 82 -1.78 -18.17 3.99
N PHE A 83 -0.60 -17.94 4.57
CA PHE A 83 0.24 -16.80 4.22
C PHE A 83 0.69 -16.86 2.78
N TRP A 84 1.25 -17.99 2.33
CA TRP A 84 1.73 -18.16 0.97
C TRP A 84 0.63 -18.04 -0.08
N ARG A 85 -0.59 -18.52 0.21
CA ARG A 85 -1.75 -18.28 -0.66
C ARG A 85 -2.03 -16.79 -0.87
N ARG A 86 -2.05 -16.00 0.22
CA ARG A 86 -2.29 -14.55 0.15
C ARG A 86 -1.11 -13.81 -0.49
N TRP A 87 0.10 -14.24 -0.19
CA TRP A 87 1.31 -13.69 -0.79
C TRP A 87 1.34 -13.91 -2.30
N ALA A 88 1.00 -15.13 -2.76
CA ALA A 88 0.95 -15.47 -4.18
C ALA A 88 -0.08 -14.63 -4.95
N GLN A 89 -1.21 -14.27 -4.32
CA GLN A 89 -2.17 -13.33 -4.90
C GLN A 89 -1.54 -11.95 -5.11
N VAL A 90 -0.85 -11.41 -4.10
CA VAL A 90 -0.18 -10.10 -4.20
C VAL A 90 0.94 -10.13 -5.25
N ALA A 91 1.77 -11.16 -5.25
CA ALA A 91 2.85 -11.34 -6.22
C ALA A 91 2.32 -11.51 -7.65
N GLY A 92 1.26 -12.31 -7.84
CA GLY A 92 0.59 -12.45 -9.13
C GLY A 92 0.01 -11.13 -9.64
N CYS A 93 -0.66 -10.37 -8.76
CA CYS A 93 -1.13 -9.02 -9.10
C CYS A 93 0.03 -8.07 -9.44
N ALA A 94 1.18 -8.17 -8.76
CA ALA A 94 2.37 -7.37 -9.09
C ALA A 94 2.85 -7.63 -10.53
N VAL A 95 2.95 -8.90 -10.92
CA VAL A 95 3.30 -9.30 -12.30
C VAL A 95 2.28 -8.78 -13.31
N LEU A 96 0.98 -8.90 -13.01
CA LEU A 96 -0.09 -8.41 -13.89
C LEU A 96 -0.02 -6.89 -14.08
N VAL A 97 0.28 -6.12 -13.02
CA VAL A 97 0.46 -4.66 -13.11
C VAL A 97 1.69 -4.30 -13.95
N SER A 98 2.79 -5.02 -13.81
CA SER A 98 3.98 -4.84 -14.66
C SER A 98 3.67 -5.12 -16.13
N ALA A 99 3.00 -6.24 -16.42
CA ALA A 99 2.61 -6.61 -17.78
C ALA A 99 1.64 -5.58 -18.39
N GLY A 100 0.58 -5.21 -17.67
CA GLY A 100 -0.40 -4.23 -18.14
C GLY A 100 0.22 -2.86 -18.37
N SER A 101 1.07 -2.39 -17.47
CA SER A 101 1.78 -1.11 -17.64
C SER A 101 2.85 -1.16 -18.74
N ALA A 102 3.46 -2.31 -19.02
CA ALA A 102 4.38 -2.46 -20.15
C ALA A 102 3.67 -2.33 -21.50
N LEU A 103 2.43 -2.79 -21.60
CA LEU A 103 1.60 -2.63 -22.79
C LEU A 103 1.12 -1.18 -22.96
N MET A 104 0.71 -0.54 -21.87
CA MET A 104 0.11 0.81 -21.91
C MET A 104 1.16 1.94 -21.92
N PHE A 105 2.26 1.77 -21.19
CA PHE A 105 3.31 2.76 -20.97
C PHE A 105 4.71 2.16 -21.23
N PRO A 106 5.06 1.78 -22.47
CA PRO A 106 6.26 0.98 -22.75
C PRO A 106 7.58 1.65 -22.34
N ARG A 107 7.61 2.98 -22.25
CA ARG A 107 8.81 3.75 -21.86
C ARG A 107 8.97 3.94 -20.35
N SER A 108 7.88 3.76 -19.58
CA SER A 108 7.80 4.07 -18.14
C SER A 108 7.05 2.99 -17.34
N TRP A 109 7.00 1.77 -17.86
CA TRP A 109 6.32 0.65 -17.22
C TRP A 109 6.78 0.39 -15.78
N ILE A 110 5.89 -0.18 -14.99
CA ILE A 110 6.06 -0.41 -13.55
C ILE A 110 7.02 -1.58 -13.34
N SER A 111 8.31 -1.31 -13.16
CA SER A 111 9.28 -2.37 -12.84
C SER A 111 9.33 -2.71 -11.36
N PHE A 112 9.04 -1.74 -10.49
CA PHE A 112 8.99 -1.96 -9.04
C PHE A 112 8.03 -0.99 -8.34
N GLY A 113 6.74 -1.31 -8.43
CA GLY A 113 5.67 -0.57 -7.75
C GLY A 113 5.28 -1.13 -6.38
N VAL A 114 4.24 -0.56 -5.76
CA VAL A 114 3.78 -0.91 -4.40
C VAL A 114 3.46 -2.39 -4.20
N LEU A 115 2.91 -3.10 -5.19
CA LEU A 115 2.63 -4.54 -5.06
C LEU A 115 3.91 -5.39 -5.02
N HIS A 116 4.95 -5.00 -5.75
CA HIS A 116 6.27 -5.66 -5.71
C HIS A 116 6.91 -5.46 -4.34
N GLY A 117 6.94 -4.20 -3.89
CA GLY A 117 7.39 -3.85 -2.54
C GLY A 117 6.60 -4.60 -1.47
N MET A 118 5.27 -4.63 -1.56
CA MET A 118 4.39 -5.34 -0.62
C MET A 118 4.72 -6.83 -0.55
N ALA A 119 4.99 -7.50 -1.68
CA ALA A 119 5.36 -8.91 -1.69
C ALA A 119 6.62 -9.17 -0.85
N LEU A 120 7.66 -8.33 -0.98
CA LEU A 120 8.87 -8.44 -0.16
C LEU A 120 8.62 -8.06 1.30
N MET A 121 7.94 -6.94 1.52
CA MET A 121 7.68 -6.41 2.87
C MET A 121 6.82 -7.36 3.71
N LEU A 122 5.86 -8.08 3.11
CA LEU A 122 5.05 -9.07 3.82
C LEU A 122 5.89 -10.22 4.39
N ILE A 123 6.90 -10.68 3.64
CA ILE A 123 7.84 -11.72 4.11
C ILE A 123 8.71 -11.14 5.22
N ALA A 124 9.34 -10.00 4.97
CA ALA A 124 10.22 -9.33 5.93
C ALA A 124 9.50 -9.03 7.26
N ALA A 125 8.28 -8.48 7.20
CA ALA A 125 7.47 -8.19 8.39
C ALA A 125 7.11 -9.48 9.15
N ARG A 126 6.73 -10.55 8.46
CA ARG A 126 6.40 -11.83 9.11
C ARG A 126 7.61 -12.44 9.83
N LEU A 127 8.80 -12.34 9.24
CA LEU A 127 10.04 -12.82 9.86
C LEU A 127 10.49 -11.91 11.02
N ALA A 128 10.29 -10.60 10.90
CA ALA A 128 10.60 -9.63 11.94
C ALA A 128 9.57 -9.61 13.10
N ALA A 129 8.40 -10.23 12.91
CA ALA A 129 7.31 -10.27 13.89
C ALA A 129 7.73 -10.54 15.34
N PRO A 130 8.63 -11.51 15.62
CA PRO A 130 9.03 -11.85 16.98
C PRO A 130 9.81 -10.74 17.71
N LEU A 131 10.29 -9.71 17.00
CA LEU A 131 10.99 -8.57 17.61
C LEU A 131 10.06 -7.70 18.46
N ARG A 132 8.74 -7.76 18.23
CA ARG A 132 7.71 -7.00 18.97
C ARG A 132 8.06 -5.51 19.12
N ALA A 133 8.43 -5.05 20.31
CA ALA A 133 8.82 -3.66 20.56
C ALA A 133 10.08 -3.24 19.78
N GLY A 134 10.96 -4.18 19.43
CA GLY A 134 12.13 -3.95 18.57
C GLY A 134 11.77 -3.53 17.14
N LEU A 135 10.52 -3.72 16.70
CA LEU A 135 10.03 -3.23 15.42
C LEU A 135 10.01 -1.68 15.35
N TRP A 136 9.88 -0.98 16.48
CA TRP A 136 9.90 0.48 16.52
C TRP A 136 11.27 1.06 16.13
N PRO A 137 12.39 0.74 16.81
CA PRO A 137 13.71 1.24 16.43
C PRO A 137 14.17 0.67 15.08
N LEU A 138 13.82 -0.58 14.73
CA LEU A 138 14.12 -1.12 13.40
C LEU A 138 13.38 -0.34 12.31
N GLY A 139 12.09 -0.03 12.51
CA GLY A 139 11.33 0.79 11.59
C GLY A 139 11.92 2.18 11.42
N ALA A 140 12.34 2.82 12.51
CA ALA A 140 13.02 4.12 12.48
C ALA A 140 14.33 4.06 11.69
N LEU A 141 15.17 3.04 11.93
CA LEU A 141 16.40 2.83 11.18
C LEU A 141 16.14 2.71 9.68
N LEU A 142 15.17 1.90 9.26
CA LEU A 142 14.84 1.68 7.85
C LEU A 142 14.25 2.93 7.17
N VAL A 143 13.53 3.77 7.93
CA VAL A 143 13.00 5.04 7.42
C VAL A 143 14.10 6.08 7.25
N VAL A 144 15.05 6.15 8.18
CA VAL A 144 16.14 7.15 8.17
C VAL A 144 17.27 6.78 7.21
N LEU A 145 17.55 5.48 7.03
CA LEU A 145 18.67 5.00 6.21
C LEU A 145 18.78 5.64 4.81
N PRO A 146 17.72 5.74 3.98
CA PRO A 146 17.82 6.36 2.65
C PRO A 146 18.07 7.89 2.67
N LEU A 147 17.95 8.54 3.83
CA LEU A 147 18.33 9.95 4.01
C LEU A 147 19.83 10.10 4.28
N LEU A 148 20.47 9.07 4.81
CA LEU A 148 21.90 9.08 5.19
C LEU A 148 22.78 8.41 4.13
N VAL A 149 22.26 7.40 3.45
CA VAL A 149 23.00 6.57 2.51
C VAL A 149 22.28 6.53 1.17
N GLN A 150 22.96 6.99 0.12
CA GLN A 150 22.52 6.87 -1.27
C GLN A 150 23.74 6.53 -2.12
N HIS A 151 23.57 5.67 -3.13
CA HIS A 151 24.70 5.27 -3.97
C HIS A 151 24.28 4.95 -5.42
N PRO A 152 25.05 5.36 -6.46
CA PRO A 152 24.68 5.13 -7.86
C PRO A 152 24.49 3.67 -8.26
N PHE A 153 25.10 2.73 -7.53
CA PHE A 153 24.85 1.29 -7.67
C PHE A 153 23.35 0.95 -7.61
N PHE A 154 22.57 1.70 -6.83
CA PHE A 154 21.13 1.49 -6.69
C PHE A 154 20.30 2.14 -7.79
N ASP A 155 20.87 2.91 -8.72
CA ASP A 155 20.07 3.60 -9.75
C ASP A 155 19.60 2.68 -10.90
N SER A 156 20.04 1.42 -10.93
CA SER A 156 19.66 0.44 -11.95
C SER A 156 18.32 -0.23 -11.63
N ARG A 157 17.58 -0.73 -12.63
CA ARG A 157 16.33 -1.49 -12.40
C ARG A 157 16.53 -2.79 -11.61
N LEU A 158 17.75 -3.30 -11.53
CA LEU A 158 18.06 -4.53 -10.78
C LEU A 158 18.25 -4.27 -9.27
N THR A 159 18.52 -3.02 -8.88
CA THR A 159 18.97 -2.65 -7.53
C THR A 159 18.16 -1.51 -6.92
N ASN A 160 17.41 -0.74 -7.72
CA ASN A 160 16.61 0.40 -7.25
C ASN A 160 15.51 0.01 -6.26
N TRP A 161 15.05 -1.24 -6.30
CA TRP A 161 14.06 -1.76 -5.37
C TRP A 161 14.51 -1.70 -3.91
N VAL A 162 15.81 -1.56 -3.62
CA VAL A 162 16.30 -1.38 -2.25
C VAL A 162 15.87 -0.01 -1.68
N GLY A 163 15.89 1.05 -2.50
CA GLY A 163 15.46 2.40 -2.11
C GLY A 163 16.59 3.37 -1.73
N LEU A 164 17.86 2.99 -1.89
CA LEU A 164 19.05 3.85 -1.66
C LEU A 164 19.51 4.56 -2.95
N VAL A 165 18.55 4.91 -3.81
CA VAL A 165 18.80 5.53 -5.13
C VAL A 165 19.26 6.97 -4.97
N THR A 166 20.12 7.45 -5.88
CA THR A 166 20.48 8.87 -5.96
C THR A 166 19.50 9.65 -6.83
N ARG A 167 18.84 8.96 -7.77
CA ARG A 167 17.82 9.52 -8.66
C ARG A 167 16.62 8.60 -8.75
N LYS A 168 15.42 9.18 -8.76
CA LYS A 168 14.18 8.42 -8.93
C LYS A 168 14.15 7.79 -10.34
N PRO A 169 13.83 6.50 -10.47
CA PRO A 169 13.71 5.86 -11.77
C PRO A 169 12.49 6.39 -12.54
N VAL A 170 12.55 6.35 -13.86
CA VAL A 170 11.42 6.69 -14.73
C VAL A 170 10.47 5.50 -14.78
N THR A 171 9.38 5.59 -14.02
CA THR A 171 8.34 4.57 -13.93
C THR A 171 7.02 5.16 -13.40
N GLU A 172 5.88 4.59 -13.79
CA GLU A 172 4.55 5.06 -13.33
C GLU A 172 4.34 4.86 -11.82
N ASP A 173 4.97 3.86 -11.21
CA ASP A 173 4.97 3.69 -9.76
C ASP A 173 6.30 3.17 -9.25
N PHE A 174 6.78 3.79 -8.16
CA PHE A 174 8.02 3.44 -7.49
C PHE A 174 7.87 3.47 -5.97
N VAL A 175 7.78 2.28 -5.38
CA VAL A 175 7.69 2.07 -3.92
C VAL A 175 8.72 1.01 -3.53
N PRO A 176 10.00 1.40 -3.37
CA PRO A 176 11.09 0.49 -3.00
C PRO A 176 10.92 -0.09 -1.59
N LEU A 177 11.84 -0.94 -1.15
CA LEU A 177 11.84 -1.51 0.18
C LEU A 177 12.07 -0.44 1.26
N LEU A 178 13.06 0.44 1.08
CA LEU A 178 13.31 1.57 1.98
C LEU A 178 12.69 2.85 1.40
N PRO A 179 12.00 3.68 2.20
CA PRO A 179 11.78 3.59 3.65
C PRO A 179 10.57 2.72 4.06
N TRP A 180 9.82 2.21 3.08
CA TRP A 180 8.45 1.72 3.21
C TRP A 180 8.30 0.48 4.11
N LEU A 181 9.32 -0.39 4.14
CA LEU A 181 9.36 -1.51 5.08
C LEU A 181 9.29 -1.00 6.52
N GLY A 182 9.99 0.08 6.86
CA GLY A 182 9.95 0.65 8.21
C GLY A 182 8.55 1.12 8.60
N VAL A 183 7.82 1.74 7.67
CA VAL A 183 6.42 2.14 7.86
C VAL A 183 5.52 0.92 8.10
N MET A 184 5.70 -0.15 7.33
CA MET A 184 4.96 -1.40 7.53
C MET A 184 5.29 -2.06 8.87
N LEU A 185 6.56 -2.05 9.30
CA LEU A 185 6.98 -2.56 10.60
C LEU A 185 6.36 -1.76 11.75
N TRP A 186 6.26 -0.44 11.63
CA TRP A 186 5.51 0.38 12.61
C TRP A 186 4.03 0.02 12.67
N GLY A 187 3.40 -0.23 11.52
CA GLY A 187 2.03 -0.75 11.49
C GLY A 187 1.88 -2.07 12.23
N MET A 188 2.86 -2.97 12.05
CA MET A 188 2.91 -4.25 12.75
C MET A 188 3.15 -4.09 14.25
N ALA A 189 4.08 -3.21 14.66
CA ALA A 189 4.37 -2.92 16.05
C ALA A 189 3.14 -2.35 16.76
N ALA A 190 2.48 -1.35 16.15
CA ALA A 190 1.24 -0.77 16.64
C ALA A 190 0.12 -1.82 16.72
N GLY A 191 -0.03 -2.66 15.69
CA GLY A 191 -1.00 -3.76 15.69
C GLY A 191 -0.75 -4.75 16.84
N GLN A 192 0.48 -5.20 17.04
CA GLN A 192 0.82 -6.10 18.15
C GLN A 192 0.57 -5.45 19.51
N TRP A 193 0.91 -4.17 19.67
CA TRP A 193 0.69 -3.43 20.90
C TRP A 193 -0.81 -3.25 21.19
N LEU A 194 -1.60 -2.82 20.20
CA LEU A 194 -3.05 -2.65 20.34
C LEU A 194 -3.74 -3.98 20.66
N LEU A 195 -3.32 -5.08 20.04
CA LEU A 195 -3.90 -6.40 20.30
C LEU A 195 -3.55 -6.94 21.70
N ALA A 196 -2.43 -6.50 22.28
CA ALA A 196 -2.00 -6.88 23.62
C ALA A 196 -2.65 -6.01 24.71
N HIS A 197 -2.82 -4.70 24.48
CA HIS A 197 -3.23 -3.75 25.52
C HIS A 197 -4.61 -3.12 25.30
N GLN A 198 -5.08 -3.03 24.05
CA GLN A 198 -6.30 -2.31 23.67
C GLN A 198 -7.19 -3.11 22.70
N ARG A 199 -7.23 -4.43 22.88
CA ARG A 199 -8.00 -5.32 21.99
C ARG A 199 -9.49 -4.95 21.97
N ALA A 200 -10.04 -4.55 23.11
CA ALA A 200 -11.44 -4.11 23.22
C ALA A 200 -11.70 -2.88 22.33
N THR A 201 -10.78 -1.92 22.28
CA THR A 201 -10.87 -0.74 21.41
C THR A 201 -10.88 -1.12 19.93
N LEU A 202 -10.08 -2.10 19.52
CA LEU A 202 -10.09 -2.59 18.14
C LEU A 202 -11.36 -3.37 17.80
N ALA A 203 -11.87 -4.16 18.75
CA ALA A 203 -13.07 -5.00 18.60
C ALA A 203 -14.39 -4.23 18.79
N ALA A 204 -14.33 -2.99 19.29
CA ALA A 204 -15.51 -2.19 19.55
C ALA A 204 -16.28 -1.91 18.25
N PRO A 205 -17.62 -1.87 18.31
CA PRO A 205 -18.45 -1.69 17.14
C PRO A 205 -18.08 -0.40 16.41
N LEU A 206 -18.14 -0.48 15.09
CA LEU A 206 -17.94 0.65 14.20
C LEU A 206 -19.29 1.34 13.97
N PRO A 207 -19.39 2.68 14.09
CA PRO A 207 -20.61 3.42 13.77
C PRO A 207 -21.15 3.06 12.39
N ALA A 208 -22.47 2.97 12.25
CA ALA A 208 -23.15 2.55 11.02
C ALA A 208 -22.69 3.36 9.79
N VAL A 209 -22.48 4.67 9.96
CA VAL A 209 -22.01 5.58 8.91
C VAL A 209 -20.62 5.22 8.34
N LEU A 210 -19.77 4.53 9.11
CA LEU A 210 -18.43 4.12 8.68
C LEU A 210 -18.38 2.68 8.16
N GLN A 211 -19.47 1.92 8.25
CA GLN A 211 -19.55 0.54 7.76
C GLN A 211 -19.26 0.38 6.25
N PRO A 212 -19.63 1.32 5.37
CA PRO A 212 -19.23 1.26 3.97
C PRO A 212 -17.70 1.24 3.80
N LEU A 213 -16.97 2.03 4.60
CA LEU A 213 -15.50 2.04 4.57
C LEU A 213 -14.92 0.69 5.01
N ALA A 214 -15.47 0.09 6.07
CA ALA A 214 -15.06 -1.25 6.48
C ALA A 214 -15.31 -2.29 5.38
N THR A 215 -16.43 -2.15 4.65
CA THR A 215 -16.76 -3.04 3.53
C THR A 215 -15.76 -2.92 2.39
N LEU A 216 -15.41 -1.71 1.98
CA LEU A 216 -14.34 -1.47 1.00
C LEU A 216 -12.99 -2.02 1.47
N GLY A 217 -12.66 -1.78 2.74
CA GLY A 217 -11.43 -2.25 3.37
C GLY A 217 -11.27 -3.77 3.46
N ARG A 218 -12.34 -4.54 3.29
CA ARG A 218 -12.28 -6.01 3.22
C ARG A 218 -11.77 -6.53 1.87
N TRP A 219 -11.85 -5.73 0.80
CA TRP A 219 -11.46 -6.09 -0.57
C TRP A 219 -10.40 -5.15 -1.17
N PRO A 220 -9.33 -4.80 -0.44
CA PRO A 220 -8.39 -3.76 -0.83
C PRO A 220 -7.65 -4.10 -2.14
N LEU A 221 -7.22 -5.36 -2.28
CA LEU A 221 -6.45 -5.81 -3.44
C LEU A 221 -7.30 -5.78 -4.72
N LEU A 222 -8.58 -6.17 -4.62
CA LEU A 222 -9.49 -6.13 -5.76
C LEU A 222 -9.72 -4.70 -6.23
N ILE A 223 -10.04 -3.80 -5.30
CA ILE A 223 -10.25 -2.38 -5.63
C ILE A 223 -8.95 -1.77 -6.17
N TYR A 224 -7.81 -2.09 -5.57
CA TYR A 224 -6.50 -1.67 -6.06
C TYR A 224 -6.26 -2.15 -7.51
N MET A 225 -6.62 -3.38 -7.87
CA MET A 225 -6.41 -3.87 -9.24
C MET A 225 -7.37 -3.25 -10.26
N LEU A 226 -8.59 -2.92 -9.83
CA LEU A 226 -9.64 -2.47 -10.75
C LEU A 226 -9.72 -0.95 -10.91
N HIS A 227 -9.30 -0.15 -9.92
CA HIS A 227 -9.53 1.30 -9.98
C HIS A 227 -8.91 1.93 -11.23
N GLN A 228 -7.62 1.70 -11.49
CA GLN A 228 -6.93 2.36 -12.60
C GLN A 228 -7.48 1.97 -13.98
N PRO A 229 -7.67 0.66 -14.32
CA PRO A 229 -8.30 0.30 -15.59
C PRO A 229 -9.72 0.85 -15.75
N LEU A 230 -10.52 0.88 -14.68
CA LEU A 230 -11.87 1.41 -14.73
C LEU A 230 -11.89 2.93 -14.92
N LEU A 231 -11.04 3.68 -14.21
CA LEU A 231 -10.93 5.13 -14.33
C LEU A 231 -10.47 5.53 -15.74
N ILE A 232 -9.38 4.92 -16.24
CA ILE A 232 -8.87 5.17 -17.59
C ILE A 232 -9.91 4.78 -18.64
N GLY A 233 -10.56 3.62 -18.50
CA GLY A 233 -11.58 3.15 -19.43
C GLY A 233 -12.78 4.11 -19.51
N ALA A 234 -13.26 4.57 -18.36
CA ALA A 234 -14.36 5.53 -18.29
C ALA A 234 -13.98 6.88 -18.90
N LEU A 235 -12.80 7.42 -18.57
CA LEU A 235 -12.35 8.71 -19.11
C LEU A 235 -12.09 8.65 -20.62
N THR A 236 -11.51 7.54 -21.11
CA THR A 236 -11.35 7.29 -22.55
C THR A 236 -12.69 7.28 -23.26
N ALA A 237 -13.68 6.56 -22.72
CA ALA A 237 -15.01 6.49 -23.31
C ALA A 237 -15.69 7.87 -23.36
N ILE A 238 -15.63 8.64 -22.27
CA ILE A 238 -16.19 9.99 -22.22
C ILE A 238 -15.45 10.93 -23.20
N GLN A 239 -14.12 10.84 -23.29
CA GLN A 239 -13.33 11.64 -24.23
C GLN A 239 -13.71 11.34 -25.68
N ALA A 240 -13.92 10.06 -26.01
CA ALA A 240 -14.34 9.64 -27.34
C ALA A 240 -15.74 10.14 -27.72
N LEU A 241 -16.65 10.32 -26.74
CA LEU A 241 -17.99 10.87 -26.98
C LEU A 241 -18.01 12.40 -27.11
N ARG A 242 -16.92 13.09 -26.75
CA ARG A 242 -16.80 14.55 -26.87
C ARG A 242 -16.26 15.00 -28.24
N TYR A 243 -15.70 14.06 -29.00
CA TYR A 243 -15.28 14.26 -30.40
C TYR A 243 -16.34 13.69 -31.35
#